data_AF-A0A3B0LXN9-F1
#
_entry.id   AF-A0A3B0LXN9-F1
#
_cell.length_a   1.000
_cell.length_b   1.000
_cell.length_c   1.000
_cell.angle_alpha   90.00
_cell.angle_beta   90.00
_cell.angle_gamma   90.00
#
_symmetry.space_group_name_H-M   'P 1'
#
loop_
_entity.id
_entity.type
_entity.pdbx_description
1 polymer ?
#
loop_
_entity_poly.entity_id
_entity_poly.type
_entity_poly.pdbx_seq_one_letter_code
_entity_poly.pdbx_strand_id
1 'polypeptide(L)'
;MKLIKTCEQETKQVNYFDVELVVNSYINYLATNQDGFIYGYIFKLVIDNKYNTWLPTQEYTPHSIAIITLYSKNWQDTLVNV
;
A
#
# COMPACT_ATOMS: atom_id res chain seq x y z
N MET A 1 18.59 5.89 28.23
CA MET A 1 17.32 6.50 27.76
C MET A 1 16.15 5.84 28.48
N LYS A 2 15.06 6.58 28.76
CA LYS A 2 13.86 6.03 29.41
C LYS A 2 12.65 6.27 28.51
N LEU A 3 11.91 5.20 28.19
CA LEU A 3 10.64 5.28 27.47
C LEU A 3 9.63 6.05 28.32
N ILE A 4 8.97 7.05 27.73
CA ILE A 4 7.96 7.88 28.42
C ILE A 4 6.55 7.42 28.05
N LYS A 5 6.29 7.17 26.76
CA LYS A 5 5.00 6.75 26.23
C LYS A 5 5.19 6.16 24.82
N THR A 6 4.31 5.23 24.45
CA THR A 6 4.10 4.81 23.05
C THR A 6 2.88 5.53 22.48
N CYS A 7 2.99 6.06 21.27
CA CYS A 7 1.86 6.65 20.58
C CYS A 7 0.99 5.54 19.98
N GLU A 8 -0.34 5.67 20.09
CA GLU A 8 -1.26 4.82 19.35
C GLU A 8 -1.24 5.23 17.88
N GLN A 9 -1.30 4.23 17.00
CA GLN A 9 -1.33 4.44 15.56
C GLN A 9 -2.78 4.39 15.10
N GLU A 10 -3.26 5.50 14.54
CA GLU A 10 -4.59 5.54 13.96
C GLU A 10 -4.68 4.64 12.72
N THR A 11 -5.75 3.86 12.63
CA THR A 11 -6.00 2.93 11.54
C THR A 11 -7.39 3.13 10.94
N LYS A 12 -7.57 2.68 9.71
CA LYS A 12 -8.86 2.63 9.01
C LYS A 12 -9.03 1.29 8.32
N GLN A 13 -10.29 0.88 8.15
CA GLN A 13 -10.66 -0.29 7.35
C GLN A 13 -10.91 0.14 5.90
N VAL A 14 -10.39 -0.64 4.96
CA VAL A 14 -10.54 -0.40 3.52
C VAL A 14 -10.84 -1.72 2.82
N ASN A 15 -11.72 -1.69 1.81
CA ASN A 15 -11.96 -2.85 0.95
C ASN A 15 -11.06 -2.72 -0.29
N TYR A 16 -10.19 -3.70 -0.49
CA TYR A 16 -9.25 -3.76 -1.61
C TYR A 16 -9.45 -5.07 -2.38
N PHE A 17 -10.18 -4.99 -3.49
CA PHE A 17 -10.52 -6.16 -4.31
C PHE A 17 -11.17 -7.30 -3.52
N ASP A 18 -12.24 -6.98 -2.79
CA ASP A 18 -13.01 -7.92 -1.95
C ASP A 18 -12.24 -8.47 -0.74
N VAL A 19 -11.07 -7.89 -0.43
CA VAL A 19 -10.30 -8.16 0.77
C VAL A 19 -10.42 -6.98 1.72
N GLU A 20 -10.92 -7.22 2.94
CA GLU A 20 -10.91 -6.21 4.00
C GLU A 20 -9.50 -6.09 4.60
N LEU A 21 -8.96 -4.88 4.60
CA LEU A 21 -7.65 -4.57 5.13
C LEU A 21 -7.75 -3.49 6.20
N VAL A 22 -6.92 -3.62 7.23
CA VAL A 22 -6.68 -2.55 8.22
C VAL A 22 -5.36 -1.88 7.86
N VAL A 23 -5.42 -0.58 7.58
CA VAL A 23 -4.26 0.22 7.17
C VAL A 23 -4.14 1.45 8.05
N ASN A 24 -2.97 2.08 8.09
CA ASN A 24 -2.82 3.34 8.84
C ASN A 24 -3.71 4.42 8.23
N SER A 25 -4.27 5.29 9.08
CA SER A 25 -5.28 6.30 8.67
C SER A 25 -4.76 7.27 7.59
N TYR A 26 -3.45 7.52 7.56
CA TYR A 26 -2.79 8.40 6.61
C TYR A 26 -2.50 7.77 5.22
N ILE A 27 -2.80 6.49 5.03
CA ILE A 27 -2.64 5.83 3.73
C ILE A 27 -3.78 6.27 2.82
N ASN A 28 -3.44 6.83 1.66
CA ASN A 28 -4.41 7.32 0.68
C ASN A 28 -4.50 6.42 -0.57
N TYR A 29 -3.50 5.57 -0.79
CA TYR A 29 -3.45 4.71 -1.96
C TYR A 29 -2.98 3.31 -1.59
N LEU A 30 -3.57 2.32 -2.26
CA LEU A 30 -3.13 0.94 -2.23
C LEU A 30 -2.77 0.50 -3.64
N ALA A 31 -1.70 -0.28 -3.76
CA ALA A 31 -1.29 -0.88 -5.00
C ALA A 31 -0.61 -2.23 -4.75
N THR A 32 -0.75 -3.14 -5.71
CA THR A 32 -0.17 -4.48 -5.65
C THR A 32 0.98 -4.59 -6.66
N ASN A 33 2.06 -5.27 -6.30
CA ASN A 33 3.15 -5.59 -7.23
C ASN A 33 2.92 -6.91 -7.98
N GLN A 34 3.85 -7.30 -8.85
CA GLN A 34 3.76 -8.55 -9.64
C GLN A 34 3.65 -9.82 -8.79
N ASP A 35 4.22 -9.81 -7.59
CA ASP A 35 4.22 -10.96 -6.68
C ASP A 35 2.99 -11.01 -5.77
N GLY A 36 2.08 -10.05 -5.91
CA GLY A 36 0.85 -9.99 -5.10
C GLY A 36 1.00 -9.24 -3.77
N PHE A 37 2.14 -8.61 -3.48
CA PHE A 37 2.27 -7.78 -2.27
C PHE A 37 1.51 -6.48 -2.41
N ILE A 38 0.64 -6.22 -1.44
CA ILE A 38 -0.12 -4.98 -1.30
C ILE A 38 0.70 -4.00 -0.48
N TYR A 39 0.84 -2.79 -0.98
CA TYR A 39 1.57 -1.69 -0.36
C TYR A 39 0.65 -0.49 -0.12
N GLY A 40 0.89 0.20 1.00
CA GLY A 40 0.21 1.44 1.34
C GLY A 40 1.07 2.65 1.02
N TYR A 41 0.44 3.69 0.47
CA TYR A 41 1.11 4.92 0.08
C TYR A 41 0.31 6.16 0.49
N ILE A 42 1.04 7.20 0.86
CA ILE A 42 0.48 8.51 1.21
C ILE A 42 0.27 9.35 -0.05
N PHE A 43 1.18 9.21 -1.01
CA PHE A 43 1.21 9.99 -2.24
C PHE A 43 0.75 9.16 -3.43
N LYS A 44 0.25 9.86 -4.45
CA LYS A 44 -0.12 9.23 -5.73
C LYS A 44 1.12 8.59 -6.36
N LEU A 45 0.88 7.48 -7.05
CA LEU A 45 1.93 6.65 -7.64
C LEU A 45 1.95 6.79 -9.16
N VAL A 46 3.12 6.54 -9.72
CA VAL A 46 3.33 6.30 -11.14
C VAL A 46 3.98 4.93 -11.33
N ILE A 47 3.76 4.31 -12.48
CA ILE A 47 4.41 3.04 -12.81
C ILE A 47 5.86 3.33 -13.22
N ASP A 48 6.80 2.65 -12.58
CA ASP A 48 8.17 2.53 -13.08
C ASP A 48 8.30 1.25 -13.89
N ASN A 49 8.29 1.40 -15.22
CA ASN A 49 8.42 0.31 -16.17
C ASN A 49 9.81 -0.35 -16.16
N LYS A 50 10.85 0.31 -15.66
CA LYS A 50 12.20 -0.26 -15.61
C LYS A 50 12.30 -1.36 -14.55
N TYR A 51 11.63 -1.17 -13.42
CA TYR A 51 11.65 -2.09 -12.29
C TYR A 51 10.31 -2.79 -12.05
N ASN A 52 9.31 -2.55 -12.90
CA ASN A 52 7.94 -3.07 -12.78
C ASN A 52 7.37 -2.84 -11.37
N THR A 53 7.46 -1.61 -10.88
CA THR A 53 7.02 -1.24 -9.53
C THR A 53 6.22 0.05 -9.51
N TRP A 54 5.49 0.27 -8.43
CA TRP A 54 4.81 1.54 -8.14
C TRP A 54 5.77 2.49 -7.44
N LEU A 55 6.01 3.65 -8.05
CA LEU A 55 6.94 4.64 -7.56
C LEU A 55 6.20 5.88 -7.05
N PRO A 56 6.35 6.24 -5.78
CA PRO A 56 5.70 7.43 -5.22
C PRO A 56 6.30 8.68 -5.84
N THR A 57 5.49 9.74 -5.99
CA THR A 57 5.96 11.03 -6.53
C THR A 57 6.95 11.76 -5.61
N GLN A 58 7.14 11.27 -4.37
CA GLN A 58 8.06 11.81 -3.37
C GLN A 58 8.79 10.65 -2.67
N GLU A 59 9.93 10.93 -2.05
CA GLU A 59 10.71 9.93 -1.31
C GLU A 59 9.85 9.32 -0.19
N TYR A 60 9.46 8.07 -0.39
CA TYR A 60 8.60 7.33 0.51
C TYR A 60 8.89 5.84 0.37
N THR A 61 9.17 5.18 1.49
CA THR A 61 9.36 3.73 1.54
C THR A 61 8.06 3.09 2.00
N PRO A 62 7.28 2.46 1.11
CA PRO A 62 6.06 1.78 1.51
C PRO A 62 6.40 0.54 2.35
N HIS A 63 5.49 0.20 3.27
CA HIS A 63 5.51 -1.08 3.97
C HIS A 63 4.50 -2.03 3.32
N SER A 64 4.83 -3.32 3.24
CA SER A 64 3.89 -4.34 2.77
C SER A 64 2.81 -4.57 3.81
N ILE A 65 1.55 -4.51 3.39
CA ILE A 65 0.38 -4.70 4.25
C ILE A 65 -0.05 -6.17 4.24
N ALA A 66 -0.09 -6.79 3.05
CA ALA A 66 -0.55 -8.15 2.86
C ALA A 66 0.00 -8.73 1.54
N ILE A 67 -0.22 -10.01 1.31
CA ILE A 67 0.04 -10.70 0.03
C ILE A 67 -1.26 -11.36 -0.45
N ILE A 68 -1.57 -11.20 -1.72
CA ILE A 68 -2.76 -11.77 -2.37
C ILE A 68 -2.38 -12.54 -3.65
N THR A 69 -3.27 -13.42 -4.09
CA THR A 69 -3.16 -14.01 -5.43
C THR A 69 -3.85 -13.09 -6.44
N LEU A 70 -3.11 -12.64 -7.45
CA LEU A 70 -3.64 -11.75 -8.50
C LEU A 70 -4.54 -12.47 -9.51
N TYR A 71 -4.48 -13.80 -9.58
CA TYR A 71 -5.18 -14.61 -10.59
C TYR A 71 -4.94 -14.07 -12.01
N SER A 72 -5.99 -13.55 -12.67
CA SER A 72 -5.94 -12.99 -14.02
C SER A 72 -5.80 -11.46 -14.05
N LYS A 73 -5.72 -10.78 -12.90
CA LYS A 73 -5.58 -9.32 -12.84
C LYS A 73 -4.15 -8.90 -13.13
N ASN A 74 -4.00 -7.85 -13.93
CA ASN A 74 -2.73 -7.19 -14.12
C ASN A 74 -2.45 -6.28 -12.89
N TRP A 75 -1.28 -6.44 -12.27
CA TRP A 75 -0.85 -5.64 -11.12
C TRP A 75 -0.84 -4.13 -11.41
N GLN A 76 -0.66 -3.73 -12.68
CA GLN A 76 -0.67 -2.32 -13.10
C GLN A 76 -2.05 -1.65 -12.97
N ASP A 77 -3.12 -2.45 -12.90
CA ASP A 77 -4.49 -1.95 -12.74
C ASP A 77 -4.93 -1.91 -11.27
N THR A 78 -4.02 -2.21 -10.35
CA THR A 78 -4.35 -2.41 -8.92
C THR A 78 -4.22 -1.15 -8.06
N LEU A 79 -3.84 -0.01 -8.65
CA LEU A 79 -3.78 1.26 -7.96
C LEU A 79 -5.18 1.80 -7.68
N VAL A 80 -5.53 1.94 -6.41
CA VAL A 80 -6.79 2.57 -5.96
C VAL A 80 -6.54 3.61 -4.88
N ASN A 81 -7.46 4.59 -4.79
CA ASN A 81 -7.52 5.57 -3.72
C ASN A 81 -8.47 5.05 -2.63
N VAL A 82 -8.05 5.11 -1.36
CA VAL A 82 -8.74 4.50 -0.21
C VAL A 82 -8.78 5.42 0.99
#